data_AF-A0A7K2PAU2-F1
#
_entry.id   AF-A0A7K2PAU2-F1
#
_cell.length_a   1.000
_cell.length_b   1.000
_cell.length_c   1.000
_cell.angle_alpha   90.00
_cell.angle_beta   90.00
_cell.angle_gamma   90.00
#
_symmetry.space_group_name_H-M   'P 1'
#
loop_
_entity.id
_entity.type
_entity.pdbx_description
1 polymer ?
#
loop_
_entity_poly.entity_id
_entity_poly.type
_entity_poly.pdbx_seq_one_letter_code
_entity_poly.pdbx_strand_id
1 'polypeptide(L)'
;TVALLVKALTAAVTGGELAEERLADAAGRVREFARWSAGLRASGAAGEAAGDGIGHVAARRAVRLTGAARAALPLTAAPHVVELAPVTNMAIGKETPWGVAEPLRERLPGTTSVRVRGQELEEGTVALESCALEPAVGRPLVIVARDAARHAWMSRAVTGLTAARPDAIVVEMGLPGAGPAAAAQIFTHGASAASGVAAAEALTQASVL
;
A
#
# COMPACT_ATOMS: atom_id res chain seq x y z
N THR A 1 -10.94 -0.86 29.07
CA THR A 1 -9.81 -0.25 29.82
C THR A 1 -9.03 -1.31 30.57
N VAL A 2 -7.79 -1.05 30.97
CA VAL A 2 -6.92 -2.01 31.69
C VAL A 2 -7.61 -2.64 32.91
N ALA A 3 -8.35 -1.87 33.70
CA ALA A 3 -9.08 -2.37 34.86
C ALA A 3 -10.13 -3.45 34.52
N LEU A 4 -10.78 -3.35 33.35
CA LEU A 4 -11.73 -4.36 32.88
C LEU A 4 -11.01 -5.67 32.52
N LEU A 5 -9.83 -5.58 31.90
CA LEU A 5 -9.01 -6.75 31.57
C LEU A 5 -8.50 -7.44 32.84
N VAL A 6 -8.01 -6.69 33.82
CA VAL A 6 -7.56 -7.24 35.11
C VAL A 6 -8.72 -7.95 35.81
N LYS A 7 -9.88 -7.30 35.92
CA LYS A 7 -11.07 -7.90 36.56
C LYS A 7 -11.50 -9.19 35.87
N ALA A 8 -11.51 -9.21 34.53
CA ALA A 8 -11.88 -10.40 33.76
C ALA A 8 -10.88 -11.55 33.97
N LEU A 9 -9.57 -11.27 33.96
CA LEU A 9 -8.54 -12.27 34.19
C LEU A 9 -8.59 -12.83 35.62
N THR A 10 -8.78 -11.97 36.62
CA THR A 10 -8.96 -12.41 38.00
C THR A 10 -10.19 -13.29 38.15
N ALA A 11 -11.32 -12.89 37.56
CA ALA A 11 -12.56 -13.67 37.60
C ALA A 11 -12.38 -15.06 36.97
N ALA A 12 -11.76 -15.14 35.79
CA ALA A 12 -11.47 -16.40 35.10
C ALA A 12 -10.55 -17.34 35.90
N VAL A 13 -9.56 -16.80 36.62
CA VAL A 13 -8.70 -17.60 37.51
C VAL A 13 -9.47 -18.09 38.72
N THR A 14 -10.18 -17.20 39.41
CA THR A 14 -10.97 -17.58 40.60
C THR A 14 -12.12 -18.53 40.26
N GLY A 15 -12.64 -18.46 39.03
CA GLY A 15 -13.70 -19.34 38.53
C GLY A 15 -13.19 -20.68 37.99
N GLY A 16 -11.87 -20.91 37.94
CA GLY A 16 -11.27 -22.15 37.43
C GLY A 16 -11.28 -22.30 35.91
N GLU A 17 -11.78 -21.30 35.16
CA GLU A 17 -11.75 -21.28 33.70
C GLU A 17 -10.32 -21.08 33.16
N LEU A 18 -9.45 -20.45 33.96
CA LEU A 18 -8.03 -20.25 33.66
C LEU A 18 -7.17 -20.70 34.84
N ALA A 19 -6.25 -21.64 34.61
CA ALA A 19 -5.28 -22.04 35.62
C ALA A 19 -4.34 -20.87 35.99
N GLU A 20 -4.12 -20.66 37.27
CA GLU A 20 -3.25 -19.59 37.77
C GLU A 20 -1.81 -19.79 37.27
N GLU A 21 -1.33 -21.03 37.27
CA GLU A 21 0.01 -21.38 36.81
C GLU A 21 0.20 -21.01 35.33
N ARG A 22 -0.85 -21.17 34.53
CA ARG A 22 -0.81 -20.80 33.11
C ARG A 22 -0.72 -19.29 32.93
N LEU A 23 -1.44 -18.52 33.74
CA LEU A 23 -1.35 -17.06 33.72
C LEU A 23 0.03 -16.57 34.19
N ALA A 24 0.58 -17.19 35.24
CA ALA A 24 1.90 -16.89 35.78
C ALA A 24 3.03 -17.20 34.78
N ASP A 25 2.97 -18.35 34.10
CA ASP A 25 3.90 -18.74 33.04
C ASP A 25 3.87 -17.74 31.87
N ALA A 26 2.67 -17.40 31.39
CA ALA A 26 2.52 -16.41 30.32
C ALA A 26 3.10 -15.05 30.72
N ALA A 27 2.83 -14.57 31.93
CA ALA A 27 3.42 -13.34 32.46
C ALA A 27 4.95 -13.43 32.60
N GLY A 28 5.48 -14.59 32.97
CA GLY A 28 6.91 -14.88 33.00
C GLY A 28 7.56 -14.69 31.63
N ARG A 29 7.01 -15.33 30.60
CA ARG A 29 7.51 -15.26 29.22
C ARG A 29 7.45 -13.84 28.64
N VAL A 30 6.38 -13.08 28.91
CA VAL A 30 6.28 -11.68 28.48
C VAL A 30 7.36 -10.82 29.13
N ARG A 31 7.62 -11.01 30.44
CA ARG A 31 8.69 -10.29 31.15
C ARG A 31 10.07 -10.66 30.64
N GLU A 32 10.32 -11.92 30.34
CA GLU A 32 11.57 -12.38 29.74
C GLU A 32 11.81 -11.74 28.37
N PHE A 33 10.82 -11.79 27.49
CA PHE A 33 10.87 -11.13 26.18
C PHE A 33 11.11 -9.61 26.32
N ALA A 34 10.42 -8.95 27.25
CA ALA A 34 10.60 -7.52 27.49
C ALA A 34 12.04 -7.18 27.93
N ARG A 35 12.63 -7.96 28.84
CA ARG A 35 14.03 -7.81 29.28
C ARG A 35 14.99 -8.01 28.13
N TRP A 36 14.83 -9.08 27.35
CA TRP A 36 15.66 -9.35 26.18
C TRP A 36 15.58 -8.22 25.15
N SER A 37 14.37 -7.75 24.81
CA SER A 37 14.16 -6.65 23.86
C SER A 37 14.77 -5.33 24.34
N ALA A 38 14.68 -5.04 25.64
CA ALA A 38 15.34 -3.86 26.23
C ALA A 38 16.87 -3.96 26.14
N GLY A 39 17.44 -5.13 26.40
CA GLY A 39 18.88 -5.40 26.25
C GLY A 39 19.38 -5.16 24.82
N LEU A 40 18.63 -5.64 23.81
CA LEU A 40 18.95 -5.39 22.40
C LEU A 40 18.98 -3.90 22.05
N ARG A 41 17.98 -3.13 22.50
CA ARG A 41 17.94 -1.67 22.25
C ARG A 41 19.11 -0.95 22.92
N ALA A 42 19.44 -1.31 24.15
CA ALA A 42 20.55 -0.73 24.90
C ALA A 42 21.92 -1.08 24.27
N SER A 43 22.04 -2.25 23.66
CA SER A 43 23.29 -2.70 23.01
C SER A 43 23.61 -1.97 21.70
N GLY A 44 22.74 -1.08 21.22
CA GLY A 44 22.97 -0.35 19.96
C GLY A 44 23.01 -1.25 18.71
N ALA A 45 22.71 -2.55 18.83
CA ALA A 45 22.69 -3.50 17.71
C ALA A 45 21.65 -3.14 16.61
N ALA A 46 20.77 -2.18 16.88
CA ALA A 46 19.82 -1.62 15.91
C ALA A 46 20.37 -0.39 15.15
N GLY A 47 21.60 0.05 15.42
CA GLY A 47 22.04 1.43 15.18
C GLY A 47 22.76 1.78 13.88
N GLU A 48 23.44 0.87 13.18
CA GLU A 48 24.36 1.30 12.09
C GLU A 48 24.39 0.41 10.82
N ALA A 49 23.73 -0.76 10.80
CA ALA A 49 23.97 -1.77 9.73
C ALA A 49 22.88 -1.92 8.66
N ALA A 50 21.68 -1.35 8.82
CA ALA A 50 20.73 -1.26 7.73
C ALA A 50 20.96 0.07 7.02
N GLY A 51 21.99 0.12 6.16
CA GLY A 51 22.32 1.32 5.40
C GLY A 51 21.06 1.97 4.84
N ASP A 52 20.95 3.29 5.04
CA ASP A 52 19.86 4.12 4.52
C ASP A 52 19.52 3.67 3.10
N GLY A 53 18.39 2.98 2.95
CA GLY A 53 17.95 2.49 1.66
C GLY A 53 17.78 0.99 1.47
N ILE A 54 18.06 0.10 2.44
CA ILE A 54 17.75 -1.34 2.25
C ILE A 54 16.27 -1.58 1.89
N GLY A 55 15.35 -0.80 2.48
CA GLY A 55 13.93 -0.81 2.13
C GLY A 55 13.67 -0.38 0.69
N HIS A 56 14.36 0.65 0.19
CA HIS A 56 14.28 1.08 -1.21
C HIS A 56 14.89 0.06 -2.18
N VAL A 57 16.02 -0.59 -1.82
CA VAL A 57 16.62 -1.66 -2.61
C VAL A 57 15.67 -2.86 -2.71
N ALA A 58 15.07 -3.27 -1.58
CA ALA A 58 14.08 -4.34 -1.56
C ALA A 58 12.85 -3.98 -2.41
N ALA A 59 12.33 -2.76 -2.27
CA ALA A 59 11.19 -2.28 -3.05
C ALA A 59 11.47 -2.31 -4.57
N ARG A 60 12.63 -1.78 -5.01
CA ARG A 60 13.04 -1.82 -6.42
C ARG A 60 13.13 -3.25 -6.96
N ARG A 61 13.72 -4.17 -6.20
CA ARG A 61 13.82 -5.59 -6.58
C ARG A 61 12.48 -6.32 -6.62
N ALA A 62 11.53 -5.87 -5.81
CA ALA A 62 10.19 -6.46 -5.75
C ALA A 62 9.32 -6.07 -6.95
N VAL A 63 9.57 -4.92 -7.60
CA VAL A 63 8.75 -4.45 -8.72
C VAL A 63 8.69 -5.48 -9.85
N ARG A 64 7.48 -5.76 -10.35
CA ARG A 64 7.22 -6.62 -11.49
C ARG A 64 6.39 -5.87 -12.53
N LEU A 65 6.84 -5.91 -13.78
CA LEU A 65 6.13 -5.34 -14.93
C LEU A 65 5.55 -6.50 -15.76
N THR A 66 4.31 -6.38 -16.19
CA THR A 66 3.64 -7.39 -17.03
C THR A 66 2.86 -6.73 -18.17
N GLY A 67 2.50 -7.54 -19.17
CA GLY A 67 1.84 -7.06 -20.39
C GLY A 67 2.72 -6.06 -21.17
N ALA A 68 2.09 -5.04 -21.73
CA ALA A 68 2.69 -3.95 -22.49
C ALA A 68 3.44 -2.92 -21.61
N ALA A 69 3.52 -3.10 -20.28
CA ALA A 69 4.16 -2.12 -19.39
C ALA A 69 5.60 -1.79 -19.79
N ARG A 70 6.38 -2.78 -20.25
CA ARG A 70 7.77 -2.52 -20.69
C ARG A 70 7.85 -1.66 -21.94
N ALA A 71 6.87 -1.75 -22.83
CA ALA A 71 6.82 -0.97 -24.07
C ALA A 71 6.20 0.42 -23.86
N ALA A 72 5.32 0.57 -22.86
CA ALA A 72 4.69 1.83 -22.51
C ALA A 72 5.56 2.76 -21.65
N LEU A 73 6.76 2.32 -21.27
CA LEU A 73 7.67 3.02 -20.36
C LEU A 73 9.02 3.33 -21.02
N PRO A 74 9.72 4.42 -20.59
CA PRO A 74 9.32 5.37 -19.55
C PRO A 74 8.20 6.32 -20.02
N LEU A 75 7.46 6.88 -19.06
CA LEU A 75 6.52 7.95 -19.33
C LEU A 75 7.27 9.18 -19.87
N THR A 76 6.82 9.69 -21.01
CA THR A 76 7.42 10.85 -21.69
C THR A 76 6.72 12.18 -21.37
N ALA A 77 5.58 12.12 -20.67
CA ALA A 77 4.79 13.28 -20.26
C ALA A 77 4.21 13.09 -18.86
N ALA A 78 3.91 14.19 -18.17
CA ALA A 78 3.33 14.17 -16.83
C ALA A 78 1.94 13.51 -16.83
N PRO A 79 1.73 12.41 -16.09
CA PRO A 79 0.46 11.69 -16.07
C PRO A 79 -0.61 12.37 -15.22
N HIS A 80 -1.85 11.93 -15.41
CA HIS A 80 -2.88 12.00 -14.39
C HIS A 80 -2.91 10.69 -13.59
N VAL A 81 -2.83 10.76 -12.25
CA VAL A 81 -2.78 9.60 -11.36
C VAL A 81 -4.08 9.45 -10.58
N VAL A 82 -4.70 8.28 -10.66
CA VAL A 82 -5.92 7.95 -9.91
C VAL A 82 -5.58 6.94 -8.83
N GLU A 83 -5.59 7.36 -7.57
CA GLU A 83 -5.31 6.48 -6.44
C GLU A 83 -6.60 5.96 -5.82
N LEU A 84 -6.91 4.68 -6.06
CA LEU A 84 -8.06 3.98 -5.49
C LEU A 84 -7.73 3.53 -4.06
N ALA A 85 -8.21 4.30 -3.09
CA ALA A 85 -7.85 4.13 -1.68
C ALA A 85 -8.89 3.29 -0.92
N PRO A 86 -8.52 2.14 -0.33
CA PRO A 86 -9.41 1.43 0.58
C PRO A 86 -9.62 2.24 1.87
N VAL A 87 -10.69 1.92 2.60
CA VAL A 87 -10.93 2.49 3.94
C VAL A 87 -9.81 2.06 4.88
N THR A 88 -9.23 3.00 5.61
CA THR A 88 -8.21 2.72 6.62
C THR A 88 -8.85 2.25 7.93
N ASN A 89 -8.21 1.29 8.61
CA ASN A 89 -8.60 0.85 9.95
C ASN A 89 -7.67 1.48 11.00
N MET A 90 -7.96 1.27 12.29
CA MET A 90 -7.16 1.86 13.39
C MET A 90 -5.68 1.46 13.38
N ALA A 91 -5.32 0.33 12.74
CA ALA A 91 -3.94 -0.13 12.61
C ALA A 91 -3.18 0.58 11.47
N ILE A 92 -3.88 1.35 10.64
CA ILE A 92 -3.34 2.14 9.54
C ILE A 92 -3.66 3.60 9.85
N GLY A 93 -2.70 4.33 10.40
CA GLY A 93 -2.85 5.77 10.62
C GLY A 93 -3.22 6.45 9.30
N LYS A 94 -4.29 7.26 9.30
CA LYS A 94 -4.76 8.01 8.11
C LYS A 94 -3.66 8.87 7.49
N GLU A 95 -2.70 9.29 8.33
CA GLU A 95 -1.54 10.11 7.98
C GLU A 95 -0.40 9.31 7.31
N THR A 96 -0.47 7.98 7.24
CA THR A 96 0.64 7.15 6.72
C THR A 96 0.79 7.42 5.22
N PRO A 97 1.91 8.02 4.76
CA PRO A 97 2.10 8.33 3.36
C PRO A 97 2.21 7.05 2.54
N TRP A 98 1.40 6.95 1.50
CA TRP A 98 1.43 5.88 0.52
C TRP A 98 0.87 6.37 -0.81
N GLY A 99 1.16 5.63 -1.87
CA GLY A 99 0.73 5.94 -3.22
C GLY A 99 1.93 6.17 -4.14
N VAL A 100 1.63 6.56 -5.37
CA VAL A 100 2.62 6.80 -6.43
C VAL A 100 2.62 8.27 -6.84
N ALA A 101 1.51 8.99 -6.62
CA ALA A 101 1.33 10.34 -7.12
C ALA A 101 2.41 11.32 -6.65
N GLU A 102 2.76 11.32 -5.37
CA GLU A 102 3.76 12.23 -4.81
C GLU A 102 5.19 11.93 -5.31
N PRO A 103 5.73 10.69 -5.18
CA PRO A 103 7.05 10.37 -5.74
C PRO A 103 7.15 10.57 -7.26
N LEU A 104 6.04 10.44 -7.98
CA LEU A 104 5.98 10.66 -9.42
C LEU A 104 5.96 12.14 -9.77
N ARG A 105 5.28 12.97 -8.99
CA ARG A 105 5.26 14.44 -9.17
C ARG A 105 6.62 15.07 -8.95
N GLU A 106 7.43 14.54 -8.03
CA GLU A 106 8.83 14.95 -7.84
C GLU A 106 9.69 14.69 -9.09
N ARG A 107 9.39 13.63 -9.85
CA ARG A 107 10.15 13.20 -11.05
C ARG A 107 9.62 13.79 -12.34
N LEU A 108 8.31 13.96 -12.45
CA LEU A 108 7.60 14.55 -13.58
C LEU A 108 6.73 15.72 -13.10
N PRO A 109 7.31 16.93 -12.99
CA PRO A 109 6.56 18.14 -12.67
C PRO A 109 5.36 18.31 -13.61
N GLY A 110 4.21 18.69 -13.06
CA GLY A 110 2.93 18.74 -13.79
C GLY A 110 2.06 17.49 -13.63
N THR A 111 2.54 16.45 -12.94
CA THR A 111 1.73 15.28 -12.57
C THR A 111 0.55 15.71 -11.72
N THR A 112 -0.67 15.46 -12.19
CA THR A 112 -1.91 15.70 -11.44
C THR A 112 -2.38 14.39 -10.82
N SER A 113 -3.15 14.48 -9.73
CA SER A 113 -3.63 13.28 -9.07
C SER A 113 -4.95 13.49 -8.36
N VAL A 114 -5.77 12.44 -8.32
CA VAL A 114 -6.96 12.34 -7.47
C VAL A 114 -6.85 11.09 -6.60
N ARG A 115 -7.37 11.16 -5.38
CA ARG A 115 -7.58 9.99 -4.53
C ARG A 115 -9.07 9.73 -4.44
N VAL A 116 -9.49 8.52 -4.77
CA VAL A 116 -10.90 8.12 -4.84
C VAL A 116 -11.15 7.00 -3.84
N ARG A 117 -12.19 7.15 -3.03
CA ARG A 117 -12.66 6.14 -2.08
C ARG A 117 -13.92 5.47 -2.61
N GLY A 118 -14.11 4.20 -2.27
CA GLY A 118 -15.30 3.45 -2.68
C GLY A 118 -16.62 4.12 -2.28
N GLN A 119 -16.67 4.69 -1.07
CA GLN A 119 -17.84 5.42 -0.57
C GLN A 119 -18.21 6.62 -1.45
N GLU A 120 -17.23 7.35 -1.99
CA GLU A 120 -17.47 8.53 -2.83
C GLU A 120 -18.10 8.14 -4.18
N LEU A 121 -17.70 6.97 -4.71
CA LEU A 121 -18.29 6.41 -5.92
C LEU A 121 -19.70 5.85 -5.67
N GLU A 122 -19.91 5.21 -4.51
CA GLU A 122 -21.22 4.65 -4.13
C GLU A 122 -22.26 5.75 -3.87
N GLU A 123 -21.84 6.85 -3.23
CA GLU A 123 -22.69 8.02 -2.97
C GLU A 123 -22.84 8.93 -4.20
N GLY A 124 -22.06 8.70 -5.26
CA GLY A 124 -22.06 9.52 -6.48
C GLY A 124 -21.49 10.93 -6.27
N THR A 125 -20.76 11.16 -5.18
CA THR A 125 -20.09 12.45 -4.91
C THR A 125 -18.87 12.65 -5.80
N VAL A 126 -18.31 11.56 -6.34
CA VAL A 126 -17.26 11.55 -7.36
C VAL A 126 -17.68 10.61 -8.50
N ALA A 127 -17.40 11.01 -9.73
CA ALA A 127 -17.56 10.17 -10.92
C ALA A 127 -16.21 9.92 -11.58
N LEU A 128 -15.94 8.68 -12.00
CA LEU A 128 -14.68 8.32 -12.67
C LEU A 128 -14.48 9.09 -13.98
N GLU A 129 -15.56 9.44 -14.69
CA GLU A 129 -15.47 10.26 -15.89
C GLU A 129 -14.78 11.60 -15.60
N SER A 130 -15.32 12.37 -14.64
CA SER A 130 -14.85 13.72 -14.36
C SER A 130 -13.58 13.77 -13.54
N CYS A 131 -13.35 12.81 -12.64
CA CYS A 131 -12.19 12.82 -11.78
C CYS A 131 -10.98 12.09 -12.36
N ALA A 132 -11.16 11.19 -13.34
CA ALA A 132 -10.08 10.38 -13.91
C ALA A 132 -9.93 10.52 -15.43
N LEU A 133 -11.01 10.45 -16.21
CA LEU A 133 -10.91 10.44 -17.67
C LEU A 133 -10.73 11.84 -18.26
N GLU A 134 -11.57 12.81 -17.87
CA GLU A 134 -11.47 14.21 -18.31
C GLU A 134 -10.09 14.83 -18.00
N PRO A 135 -9.51 14.70 -16.78
CA PRO A 135 -8.20 15.28 -16.49
C PRO A 135 -7.04 14.56 -17.18
N ALA A 136 -7.27 13.34 -17.66
CA ALA A 136 -6.29 12.54 -18.40
C ALA A 136 -6.34 12.76 -19.92
N VAL A 137 -7.21 13.64 -20.43
CA VAL A 137 -7.22 13.98 -21.86
C VAL A 137 -5.87 14.58 -22.26
N GLY A 138 -5.28 14.02 -23.31
CA GLY A 138 -3.97 14.45 -23.84
C GLY A 138 -2.77 14.11 -22.96
N ARG A 139 -2.91 13.26 -21.93
CA ARG A 139 -1.80 12.82 -21.07
C ARG A 139 -1.93 11.35 -20.65
N PRO A 140 -0.83 10.72 -20.18
CA PRO A 140 -0.90 9.34 -19.70
C PRO A 140 -1.81 9.21 -18.48
N LEU A 141 -2.53 8.09 -18.37
CA LEU A 141 -3.35 7.74 -17.20
C LEU A 141 -2.66 6.63 -16.41
N VAL A 142 -2.41 6.89 -15.12
CA VAL A 142 -1.88 5.89 -14.19
C VAL A 142 -2.94 5.59 -13.13
N ILE A 143 -3.35 4.33 -13.03
CA ILE A 143 -4.37 3.87 -12.08
C ILE A 143 -3.65 3.11 -10.97
N VAL A 144 -3.63 3.65 -9.76
CA VAL A 144 -3.01 3.02 -8.60
C VAL A 144 -4.10 2.35 -7.77
N ALA A 145 -3.99 1.04 -7.61
CA ALA A 145 -4.88 0.27 -6.75
C ALA A 145 -4.12 -0.35 -5.59
N ARG A 146 -4.83 -0.66 -4.51
CA ARG A 146 -4.32 -1.45 -3.41
C ARG A 146 -5.31 -2.56 -3.10
N ASP A 147 -4.90 -3.78 -3.39
CA ASP A 147 -5.68 -4.99 -3.19
C ASP A 147 -6.99 -4.99 -4.02
N ALA A 148 -6.91 -4.63 -5.31
CA ALA A 148 -8.11 -4.46 -6.15
C ALA A 148 -9.01 -5.70 -6.15
N ALA A 149 -8.42 -6.89 -6.14
CA ALA A 149 -9.14 -8.16 -6.12
C ALA A 149 -9.89 -8.44 -4.81
N ARG A 150 -9.57 -7.73 -3.72
CA ARG A 150 -10.31 -7.82 -2.44
C ARG A 150 -11.45 -6.80 -2.35
N HIS A 151 -11.50 -5.84 -3.27
CA HIS A 151 -12.46 -4.74 -3.26
C HIS A 151 -13.22 -4.67 -4.58
N ALA A 152 -14.46 -5.20 -4.60
CA ALA A 152 -15.28 -5.27 -5.81
C ALA A 152 -15.45 -3.90 -6.51
N TRP A 153 -15.57 -2.82 -5.75
CA TRP A 153 -15.65 -1.46 -6.30
C TRP A 153 -14.37 -1.05 -7.03
N MET A 154 -13.19 -1.39 -6.51
CA MET A 154 -11.91 -1.10 -7.16
C MET A 154 -11.76 -1.93 -8.43
N SER A 155 -12.11 -3.23 -8.37
CA SER A 155 -12.08 -4.09 -9.55
C SER A 155 -12.97 -3.54 -10.67
N ARG A 156 -14.17 -3.05 -10.34
CA ARG A 156 -15.05 -2.35 -11.30
C ARG A 156 -14.43 -1.06 -11.82
N ALA A 157 -13.87 -0.23 -10.94
CA ALA A 157 -13.24 1.03 -11.33
C ALA A 157 -12.04 0.83 -12.28
N VAL A 158 -11.13 -0.10 -11.95
CA VAL A 158 -10.00 -0.47 -12.80
C VAL A 158 -10.50 -0.97 -14.14
N THR A 159 -11.46 -1.90 -14.16
CA THR A 159 -12.03 -2.45 -15.40
C THR A 159 -12.62 -1.35 -16.27
N GLY A 160 -13.47 -0.48 -15.71
CA GLY A 160 -14.11 0.61 -16.44
C GLY A 160 -13.10 1.61 -17.01
N LEU A 161 -12.12 2.03 -16.21
CA LEU A 161 -11.07 2.95 -16.66
C LEU A 161 -10.20 2.34 -17.75
N THR A 162 -9.79 1.07 -17.62
CA THR A 162 -8.98 0.40 -18.66
C THR A 162 -9.77 0.08 -19.93
N ALA A 163 -11.09 -0.08 -19.85
CA ALA A 163 -11.94 -0.21 -21.03
C ALA A 163 -12.04 1.12 -21.81
N ALA A 164 -12.15 2.25 -21.09
CA ALA A 164 -12.18 3.59 -21.69
C ALA A 164 -10.80 4.08 -22.16
N ARG A 165 -9.74 3.67 -21.45
CA ARG A 165 -8.33 3.99 -21.73
C ARG A 165 -7.50 2.70 -21.78
N PRO A 166 -7.50 1.97 -22.91
CA PRO A 166 -6.69 0.75 -23.06
C PRO A 166 -5.18 0.98 -22.93
N ASP A 167 -4.73 2.23 -23.07
CA ASP A 167 -3.36 2.69 -22.87
C ASP A 167 -3.02 3.02 -21.40
N ALA A 168 -3.97 2.93 -20.47
CA ALA A 168 -3.72 3.21 -19.06
C ALA A 168 -2.78 2.17 -18.43
N ILE A 169 -1.90 2.63 -17.55
CA ILE A 169 -0.98 1.79 -16.78
C ILE A 169 -1.58 1.56 -15.38
N VAL A 170 -1.76 0.30 -14.99
CA VAL A 170 -2.26 -0.05 -13.66
C VAL A 170 -1.09 -0.38 -12.73
N VAL A 171 -1.02 0.28 -11.57
CA VAL A 171 -0.07 -0.02 -10.50
C VAL A 171 -0.81 -0.67 -9.34
N GLU A 172 -0.62 -1.97 -9.14
CA GLU A 172 -1.17 -2.72 -8.00
C GLU A 172 -0.14 -2.73 -6.85
N MET A 173 -0.50 -2.05 -5.76
CA MET A 173 0.34 -1.90 -4.57
C MET A 173 0.03 -2.88 -3.44
N GLY A 174 -1.02 -3.68 -3.57
CA GLY A 174 -1.39 -4.74 -2.65
C GLY A 174 -0.98 -6.11 -3.17
N LEU A 175 -1.80 -7.12 -2.86
CA LEU A 175 -1.64 -8.47 -3.34
C LEU A 175 -2.15 -8.59 -4.79
N PRO A 176 -1.30 -9.04 -5.75
CA PRO A 176 -1.77 -9.34 -7.09
C PRO A 176 -2.87 -10.41 -7.05
N GLY A 177 -4.04 -10.09 -7.59
CA GLY A 177 -5.15 -11.04 -7.73
C GLY A 177 -5.25 -11.61 -9.14
N ALA A 178 -6.12 -12.61 -9.31
CA ALA A 178 -6.48 -13.18 -10.62
C ALA A 178 -7.45 -12.28 -11.43
N GLY A 179 -7.48 -10.97 -11.15
CA GLY A 179 -8.35 -10.02 -11.82
C GLY A 179 -8.02 -9.85 -13.31
N PRO A 180 -8.90 -9.22 -14.10
CA PRO A 180 -8.66 -9.01 -15.52
C PRO A 180 -7.33 -8.30 -15.74
N ALA A 181 -6.51 -8.85 -16.63
CA ALA A 181 -5.22 -8.27 -16.97
C ALA A 181 -5.45 -6.96 -17.74
N ALA A 182 -5.06 -5.84 -17.15
CA ALA A 182 -4.90 -4.61 -17.93
C ALA A 182 -3.75 -4.79 -18.92
N ALA A 183 -3.77 -4.03 -20.01
CA ALA A 183 -2.73 -4.15 -21.04
C ALA A 183 -1.33 -3.89 -20.48
N ALA A 184 -1.17 -2.92 -19.56
CA ALA A 184 0.08 -2.62 -18.88
C ALA A 184 -0.11 -2.62 -17.35
N GLN A 185 0.63 -3.48 -16.64
CA GLN A 185 0.54 -3.58 -15.18
C GLN A 185 1.91 -3.57 -14.50
N ILE A 186 1.97 -2.92 -13.34
CA ILE A 186 3.11 -2.86 -12.42
C ILE A 186 2.65 -3.36 -11.06
N PHE A 187 3.39 -4.28 -10.45
CA PHE A 187 3.13 -4.80 -9.12
C PHE A 187 4.28 -4.43 -8.18
N THR A 188 3.97 -3.83 -7.03
CA THR A 188 4.98 -3.47 -6.02
C THR A 188 5.00 -4.41 -4.81
N HIS A 189 4.00 -5.28 -4.68
CA HIS A 189 3.84 -6.22 -3.56
C HIS A 189 3.81 -5.56 -2.17
N GLY A 190 3.45 -4.27 -2.11
CA GLY A 190 3.38 -3.50 -0.88
C GLY A 190 3.12 -2.02 -1.14
N ALA A 191 2.42 -1.36 -0.22
CA ALA A 191 2.03 0.04 -0.30
C ALA A 191 2.88 0.95 0.62
N SER A 192 4.15 0.60 0.82
CA SER A 192 5.07 1.43 1.60
C SER A 192 5.49 2.69 0.84
N ALA A 193 6.02 3.70 1.53
CA ALA A 193 6.64 4.86 0.88
C ALA A 193 7.76 4.44 -0.09
N ALA A 194 8.59 3.47 0.30
CA ALA A 194 9.64 2.93 -0.56
C ALA A 194 9.09 2.25 -1.82
N SER A 195 7.94 1.58 -1.71
CA SER A 195 7.23 0.98 -2.84
C SER A 195 6.66 2.03 -3.80
N GLY A 196 6.13 3.13 -3.27
CA GLY A 196 5.68 4.28 -4.06
C GLY A 196 6.82 4.90 -4.88
N VAL A 197 7.97 5.10 -4.24
CA VAL A 197 9.20 5.57 -4.90
C VAL A 197 9.65 4.60 -6.00
N ALA A 198 9.71 3.30 -5.70
CA ALA A 198 10.12 2.28 -6.67
C ALA A 198 9.17 2.19 -7.88
N ALA A 199 7.86 2.35 -7.67
CA ALA A 199 6.88 2.41 -8.76
C ALA A 199 7.07 3.66 -9.62
N ALA A 200 7.28 4.83 -9.00
CA ALA A 200 7.54 6.07 -9.73
C ALA A 200 8.85 6.00 -10.54
N GLU A 201 9.88 5.33 -10.02
CA GLU A 201 11.11 5.05 -10.77
C GLU A 201 10.85 4.13 -11.96
N ALA A 202 10.12 3.04 -11.77
CA ALA A 202 9.76 2.15 -12.88
C ALA A 202 8.92 2.86 -13.96
N LEU A 203 8.09 3.83 -13.58
CA LEU A 203 7.30 4.65 -14.50
C LEU A 203 8.14 5.68 -15.27
N THR A 204 9.29 6.12 -14.75
CA THR A 204 10.05 7.25 -15.31
C THR A 204 11.41 6.87 -15.87
N GLN A 205 11.90 5.65 -15.59
CA GLN A 205 13.19 5.17 -16.05
C GLN A 205 13.01 4.05 -17.07
N ALA A 206 13.78 4.10 -18.16
CA ALA A 206 13.93 2.95 -19.04
C ALA A 206 14.61 1.83 -18.23
N SER A 207 14.02 0.62 -18.20
CA SER A 207 14.66 -0.52 -17.54
C SER A 207 16.04 -0.78 -18.15
N VAL A 208 17.10 -0.48 -17.41
CA VAL A 208 18.42 -1.07 -17.67
C VAL A 208 18.36 -2.47 -17.06
N LEU A 209 17.99 -3.45 -17.90
CA LEU A 209 18.21 -4.87 -17.59
C LEU A 209 19.64 -5.23 -17.93
#